data_AF-A0A1G0XSA6-F1
#
_entry.id   AF-A0A1G0XSA6-F1
#
_cell.length_a   1.000
_cell.length_b   1.000
_cell.length_c   1.000
_cell.angle_alpha   90.00
_cell.angle_beta   90.00
_cell.angle_gamma   90.00
#
_symmetry.space_group_name_H-M   'P 1'
#
loop_
_entity.id
_entity.type
_entity.pdbx_description
1 polymer ?
#
loop_
_entity_poly.entity_id
_entity_poly.type
_entity_poly.pdbx_seq_one_letter_code
_entity_poly.pdbx_strand_id
1 'polypeptide(L)'
;MRSRIKNIVKNLLLIFVFISIGFALGKRSVPHAENGQKSETGTELVHVYYMHATFRCVTCNTIEKMTKELLESKFAGKIRDKKIIFSEVNFQENEKLAKEFDIVSSCVVVAKERDGNILSYKRLDDVWTLMGKPAEFNDYLIKAIEPFLTRQEDSQ
;
A
#
# COMPACT_ATOMS: atom_id res chain seq x y z
N MET A 1 -42.98 -34.86 -32.02
CA MET A 1 -42.71 -33.90 -30.93
C MET A 1 -41.26 -33.90 -30.41
N ARG A 2 -40.49 -35.01 -30.49
CA ARG A 2 -39.15 -35.17 -29.88
C ARG A 2 -37.98 -34.39 -30.51
N SER A 3 -38.09 -33.96 -31.78
CA SER A 3 -36.99 -33.31 -32.53
C SER A 3 -36.92 -31.78 -32.32
N ARG A 4 -38.08 -31.11 -32.21
CA ARG A 4 -38.16 -29.66 -31.93
C ARG A 4 -37.53 -29.32 -30.57
N ILE A 5 -37.75 -30.16 -29.57
CA ILE A 5 -37.16 -30.02 -28.23
C ILE A 5 -35.64 -30.24 -28.28
N LYS A 6 -35.15 -31.21 -29.05
CA LYS A 6 -33.69 -31.40 -29.23
C LYS A 6 -33.03 -30.18 -29.86
N ASN A 7 -33.67 -29.53 -30.83
CA ASN A 7 -33.14 -28.32 -31.47
C ASN A 7 -33.21 -27.10 -30.56
N ILE A 8 -34.25 -26.99 -29.73
CA ILE A 8 -34.37 -25.93 -28.71
C ILE A 8 -33.30 -26.09 -27.63
N VAL A 9 -33.10 -27.32 -27.12
CA VAL A 9 -32.06 -27.62 -26.13
C VAL A 9 -30.66 -27.40 -26.73
N LYS A 10 -30.42 -27.82 -27.98
CA LYS A 10 -29.13 -27.56 -28.66
C LYS A 10 -28.85 -26.08 -28.82
N ASN A 11 -29.84 -25.28 -29.20
CA ASN A 11 -29.69 -23.84 -29.35
C ASN A 11 -29.49 -23.13 -28.01
N LEU A 12 -30.17 -23.58 -26.95
CA LEU A 12 -29.98 -23.07 -25.58
C LEU A 12 -28.55 -23.35 -25.07
N LEU A 13 -28.04 -24.57 -25.33
CA LEU A 13 -26.69 -24.98 -24.94
C LEU A 13 -25.62 -24.17 -25.69
N LEU A 14 -25.84 -23.90 -26.98
CA LEU A 14 -24.96 -23.03 -27.77
C LEU A 14 -24.95 -21.58 -27.25
N ILE A 15 -26.11 -21.01 -26.89
CA ILE A 15 -26.19 -19.67 -26.31
C ILE A 15 -25.43 -19.58 -24.98
N PHE A 16 -25.53 -20.59 -24.11
CA PHE A 16 -24.81 -20.61 -22.83
C PHE A 16 -23.28 -20.66 -23.03
N VAL A 17 -22.81 -21.41 -24.03
CA VAL A 17 -21.38 -21.44 -24.40
C VAL A 17 -20.91 -20.08 -24.91
N PHE A 18 -21.68 -19.39 -25.76
CA PHE A 18 -21.33 -18.04 -26.22
C PHE A 18 -21.36 -16.98 -25.12
N ILE A 19 -22.27 -17.09 -24.15
CA ILE A 19 -22.32 -16.17 -22.98
C ILE A 19 -21.10 -16.38 -22.07
N SER A 20 -20.66 -17.63 -21.84
CA SER A 20 -19.45 -17.90 -21.04
C SER A 20 -18.15 -17.42 -21.72
N ILE A 21 -18.04 -17.56 -23.05
CA ILE A 21 -16.92 -17.00 -23.83
C ILE A 21 -16.98 -15.46 -23.86
N GLY A 22 -18.18 -14.88 -23.95
CA GLY A 22 -18.39 -13.43 -23.87
C GLY A 22 -17.98 -12.84 -22.51
N PHE A 23 -18.24 -13.54 -21.40
CA PHE A 23 -17.83 -13.11 -20.06
C PHE A 23 -16.30 -13.21 -19.85
N ALA A 24 -15.64 -14.19 -20.48
CA ALA A 24 -14.19 -14.35 -20.45
C ALA A 24 -13.43 -13.31 -21.30
N LEU A 25 -14.05 -12.79 -22.38
CA LEU A 25 -13.48 -11.73 -23.23
C LEU A 25 -13.90 -10.30 -22.81
N GLY A 26 -15.02 -10.16 -22.09
CA GLY A 26 -15.52 -8.89 -21.56
C GLY A 26 -14.79 -8.38 -20.31
N LYS A 27 -13.87 -9.18 -19.74
CA LYS A 27 -12.94 -8.73 -18.70
C LYS A 27 -11.66 -8.11 -19.26
N ARG A 28 -11.71 -7.56 -20.47
CA ARG A 28 -10.74 -6.57 -20.95
C ARG A 28 -11.19 -5.20 -20.48
N SER A 29 -10.62 -4.82 -19.34
CA SER A 29 -10.24 -3.45 -18.99
C SER A 29 -11.27 -2.39 -19.35
N VAL A 30 -12.14 -2.04 -18.40
CA VAL A 30 -12.54 -0.63 -18.28
C VAL A 30 -11.22 0.13 -18.19
N PRO A 31 -10.83 0.95 -19.18
CA PRO A 31 -9.83 1.94 -18.90
C PRO A 31 -10.54 2.90 -17.96
N HIS A 32 -10.31 2.71 -16.65
CA HIS A 32 -10.39 3.85 -15.77
C HIS A 32 -9.27 4.76 -16.26
N ALA A 33 -9.63 5.62 -17.22
CA ALA A 33 -8.83 6.77 -17.54
C ALA A 33 -8.91 7.68 -16.31
N GLU A 34 -8.16 7.30 -15.28
CA GLU A 34 -7.41 8.27 -14.52
C GLU A 34 -6.49 8.95 -15.54
N ASN A 35 -7.05 9.98 -16.18
CA ASN A 35 -6.28 11.03 -16.79
C ASN A 35 -5.62 11.83 -15.64
N GLY A 36 -4.76 11.15 -14.90
CA GLY A 36 -3.78 11.73 -14.01
C GLY A 36 -2.55 11.95 -14.86
N GLN A 37 -2.52 13.08 -15.56
CA GLN A 37 -1.27 13.67 -16.03
C GLN A 37 -0.40 13.81 -14.78
N LYS A 38 0.47 12.82 -14.54
CA LYS A 38 1.33 12.71 -13.36
C LYS A 38 2.26 13.91 -13.41
N SER A 39 1.86 14.96 -12.71
CA SER A 39 2.64 16.20 -12.62
C SER A 39 3.98 15.84 -11.99
N GLU A 40 5.06 15.96 -12.76
CA GLU A 40 6.42 15.80 -12.23
C GLU A 40 6.83 16.97 -11.32
N THR A 41 5.95 17.96 -11.15
CA THR A 41 6.15 19.17 -10.35
C THR A 41 5.51 19.11 -8.95
N GLY A 42 4.95 17.96 -8.56
CA GLY A 42 4.36 17.75 -7.25
C GLY A 42 5.38 17.76 -6.11
N THR A 43 4.96 18.11 -4.89
CA THR A 43 5.87 18.08 -3.74
C THR A 43 6.02 16.63 -3.27
N GLU A 44 7.23 16.09 -3.42
CA GLU A 44 7.56 14.77 -2.90
C GLU A 44 7.86 14.83 -1.40
N LEU A 45 7.29 13.89 -0.66
CA LEU A 45 7.56 13.68 0.76
C LEU A 45 7.66 12.18 1.08
N VAL A 46 8.22 11.88 2.25
CA VAL A 46 8.25 10.53 2.80
C VAL A 46 7.18 10.43 3.88
N HIS A 47 6.26 9.49 3.73
CA HIS A 47 5.24 9.21 4.73
C HIS A 47 5.59 7.91 5.44
N VAL A 48 5.79 7.99 6.75
CA VAL A 48 5.99 6.84 7.61
C VAL A 48 4.68 6.51 8.31
N TYR A 49 4.08 5.39 7.95
CA TYR A 49 2.85 4.90 8.58
C TYR A 49 3.16 3.88 9.64
N TYR A 50 2.46 3.96 10.76
CA TYR A 50 2.29 2.84 11.65
C TYR A 50 0.90 2.23 11.42
N MET A 51 0.86 1.10 10.71
CA MET A 51 -0.36 0.35 10.43
C MET A 51 -0.69 -0.52 11.63
N HIS A 52 -1.90 -0.40 12.17
CA HIS A 52 -2.32 -1.19 13.32
C HIS A 52 -3.75 -1.74 13.15
N ALA A 53 -4.06 -2.82 13.85
CA ALA A 53 -5.43 -3.32 13.97
C ALA A 53 -6.21 -2.49 15.00
N THR A 54 -7.55 -2.55 14.97
CA THR A 54 -8.42 -1.90 15.97
C THR A 54 -8.03 -2.29 17.39
N PHE A 55 -7.73 -3.58 17.61
CA PHE A 55 -7.21 -4.04 18.87
C PHE A 55 -5.68 -3.90 18.92
N ARG A 56 -5.18 -3.02 19.79
CA ARG A 56 -3.74 -2.80 19.99
C ARG A 56 -3.26 -3.53 21.25
N CYS A 57 -2.21 -4.35 21.10
CA CYS A 57 -1.53 -4.97 22.24
C CYS A 57 -0.35 -4.11 22.71
N VAL A 58 0.28 -4.50 23.84
CA VAL A 58 1.48 -3.83 24.38
C VAL A 58 2.59 -3.74 23.34
N THR A 59 2.73 -4.80 22.54
CA THR A 59 3.72 -4.91 21.47
C THR A 59 3.48 -3.87 20.37
N CYS A 60 2.23 -3.72 19.92
CA CYS A 60 1.82 -2.67 18.97
C CYS A 60 2.22 -1.28 19.48
N ASN A 61 1.83 -0.95 20.71
CA ASN A 61 2.12 0.36 21.31
C ASN A 61 3.63 0.62 21.45
N THR A 62 4.41 -0.45 21.68
CA THR A 62 5.87 -0.35 21.79
C THR A 62 6.51 -0.04 20.44
N ILE A 63 6.09 -0.72 19.36
CA ILE A 63 6.60 -0.45 17.99
C ILE A 63 6.27 0.98 17.57
N GLU A 64 5.04 1.43 17.81
CA GLU A 64 4.58 2.80 17.53
C GLU A 64 5.47 3.83 18.24
N LYS A 65 5.67 3.64 19.55
CA LYS A 65 6.49 4.53 20.39
C LYS A 65 7.94 4.57 19.91
N MET A 66 8.58 3.42 19.70
CA MET A 66 9.97 3.35 19.25
C MET A 66 10.15 4.01 17.88
N THR A 67 9.20 3.81 16.98
CA THR A 67 9.19 4.47 15.65
C THR A 67 9.12 5.98 15.80
N LYS A 68 8.20 6.49 16.63
CA LYS A 68 8.05 7.92 16.87
C LYS A 68 9.29 8.54 17.51
N GLU A 69 9.85 7.91 18.54
CA GLU A 69 11.07 8.37 19.21
C GLU A 69 12.27 8.44 18.26
N LEU A 70 12.41 7.46 17.36
CA LEU A 70 13.44 7.49 16.32
C LEU A 70 13.24 8.66 15.35
N LEU A 71 12.01 8.86 14.87
CA LEU A 71 11.69 9.94 13.95
C LEU A 71 11.95 11.31 14.57
N GLU A 72 11.55 11.51 15.82
CA GLU A 72 11.77 12.75 16.56
C GLU A 72 13.25 12.98 16.87
N SER A 73 14.03 11.95 17.19
CA SER A 73 15.45 12.11 17.51
C SER A 73 16.35 12.28 16.28
N LYS A 74 16.18 11.43 15.26
CA LYS A 74 17.08 11.39 14.07
C LYS A 74 16.59 12.28 12.93
N PHE A 75 15.28 12.47 12.80
CA PHE A 75 14.67 13.13 11.64
C PHE A 75 13.83 14.38 11.98
N ALA A 76 13.93 14.94 13.19
CA ALA A 76 13.21 16.16 13.58
C ALA A 76 13.32 17.31 12.57
N GLY A 77 14.50 17.52 11.99
CA GLY A 77 14.69 18.54 10.95
C GLY A 77 13.85 18.28 9.70
N LYS A 78 13.74 17.01 9.26
CA LYS A 78 12.95 16.62 8.08
C LYS A 78 11.46 16.69 8.37
N ILE A 79 11.02 16.38 9.59
CA ILE A 79 9.63 16.52 10.03
C ILE A 79 9.24 18.00 10.05
N ARG A 80 10.08 18.86 10.62
CA ARG A 80 9.87 20.32 10.63
C ARG A 80 9.80 20.91 9.22
N ASP A 81 10.65 20.41 8.31
CA ASP A 81 10.63 20.78 6.90
C ASP A 81 9.47 20.16 6.10
N LYS A 82 8.58 19.37 6.74
CA LYS A 82 7.49 18.61 6.10
C LYS A 82 7.96 17.62 5.01
N LYS A 83 9.22 17.19 5.07
CA LYS A 83 9.80 16.15 4.21
C LYS A 83 9.46 14.75 4.71
N ILE A 84 9.20 14.62 6.02
CA ILE A 84 8.67 13.39 6.63
C ILE A 84 7.35 13.71 7.33
N ILE A 85 6.36 12.86 7.12
CA ILE A 85 5.10 12.84 7.88
C ILE A 85 5.00 11.48 8.57
N PHE A 86 4.56 11.47 9.83
CA PHE A 86 4.25 10.24 10.55
C PHE A 86 2.75 10.17 10.84
N SER A 87 2.12 9.05 10.51
CA SER A 87 0.71 8.79 10.81
C SER A 87 0.50 7.39 11.34
N GLU A 88 -0.36 7.26 12.35
CA GLU A 88 -0.93 5.98 12.74
C GLU A 88 -2.21 5.74 11.94
N VAL A 89 -2.42 4.51 11.47
CA VAL A 89 -3.59 4.17 10.66
C VAL A 89 -4.15 2.82 11.07
N ASN A 90 -5.44 2.80 11.38
CA ASN A 90 -6.20 1.57 11.56
C ASN A 90 -6.46 0.93 10.19
N PHE A 91 -5.74 -0.14 9.87
CA PHE A 91 -5.88 -0.78 8.55
C PHE A 91 -7.23 -1.51 8.38
N GLN A 92 -7.96 -1.79 9.48
CA GLN A 92 -9.29 -2.39 9.43
C GLN A 92 -10.38 -1.36 9.07
N GLU A 93 -10.13 -0.08 9.35
CA GLU A 93 -11.01 1.03 8.98
C GLU A 93 -10.61 1.63 7.62
N ASN A 94 -9.32 1.55 7.27
CA ASN A 94 -8.79 2.05 6.01
C ASN A 94 -8.43 0.92 5.04
N GLU A 95 -9.46 0.21 4.56
CA GLU A 95 -9.29 -0.93 3.64
C GLU A 95 -8.54 -0.58 2.35
N LYS A 96 -8.68 0.65 1.86
CA LYS A 96 -8.02 1.09 0.62
C LYS A 96 -6.50 1.04 0.82
N LEU A 97 -6.02 1.69 1.88
CA LEU A 97 -4.60 1.75 2.19
C LEU A 97 -4.05 0.37 2.60
N ALA A 98 -4.86 -0.42 3.33
CA ALA A 98 -4.52 -1.79 3.67
C ALA A 98 -4.29 -2.66 2.43
N LYS A 99 -5.16 -2.57 1.42
CA LYS A 99 -4.99 -3.29 0.14
C LYS A 99 -3.79 -2.77 -0.65
N GLU A 100 -3.56 -1.46 -0.64
CA GLU A 100 -2.46 -0.83 -1.39
C GLU A 100 -1.08 -1.26 -0.89
N PHE A 101 -0.91 -1.40 0.43
CA PHE A 101 0.33 -1.88 1.06
C PHE A 101 0.33 -3.37 1.42
N ASP A 102 -0.70 -4.11 1.01
CA ASP A 102 -0.88 -5.54 1.29
C ASP A 102 -0.78 -5.86 2.80
N ILE A 103 -1.43 -5.05 3.63
CA ILE A 103 -1.37 -5.15 5.09
C ILE A 103 -2.21 -6.33 5.57
N VAL A 104 -1.53 -7.29 6.19
CA VAL A 104 -2.16 -8.45 6.86
C VAL A 104 -2.01 -8.42 8.39
N SER A 105 -1.12 -7.57 8.91
CA SER A 105 -0.83 -7.43 10.34
C SER A 105 -0.27 -6.04 10.65
N SER A 106 -0.15 -5.68 11.94
CA SER A 106 0.40 -4.37 12.30
C SER A 106 1.87 -4.28 11.89
N CYS A 107 2.31 -3.16 11.32
CA CYS A 107 3.68 -2.98 10.84
C CYS A 107 3.98 -1.50 10.59
N VAL A 108 5.24 -1.18 10.30
CA VAL A 108 5.63 0.15 9.81
C VAL A 108 5.73 0.11 8.29
N VAL A 109 5.22 1.13 7.61
CA VAL A 109 5.38 1.32 6.17
C VAL A 109 6.08 2.64 5.92
N VAL A 110 7.10 2.63 5.08
CA VAL A 110 7.74 3.85 4.56
C VAL A 110 7.30 4.02 3.12
N ALA A 111 6.57 5.09 2.82
CA ALA A 111 6.10 5.41 1.48
C ALA A 111 6.71 6.71 0.98
N LYS A 112 6.97 6.78 -0.32
CA LYS A 112 7.21 8.03 -1.03
C LYS A 112 5.89 8.49 -1.60
N GLU A 113 5.47 9.69 -1.24
CA GLU A 113 4.22 10.30 -1.73
C GLU A 113 4.52 11.54 -2.56
N ARG A 114 3.69 11.77 -3.58
CA ARG A 114 3.65 13.02 -4.33
C ARG A 114 2.19 13.44 -4.49
N ASP A 115 1.85 14.59 -3.91
CA ASP A 115 0.49 15.15 -3.91
C ASP A 115 -0.59 14.14 -3.47
N GLY A 116 -0.29 13.34 -2.45
CA GLY A 116 -1.19 12.31 -1.90
C GLY A 116 -1.24 11.00 -2.70
N ASN A 117 -0.44 10.86 -3.76
CA ASN A 117 -0.30 9.62 -4.50
C ASN A 117 0.96 8.88 -4.05
N ILE A 118 0.82 7.60 -3.70
CA ILE A 118 1.94 6.73 -3.34
C ILE A 118 2.72 6.38 -4.61
N LEU A 119 3.99 6.76 -4.65
CA LEU A 119 4.90 6.47 -5.76
C LEU A 119 5.62 5.13 -5.59
N SER A 120 6.03 4.84 -4.35
CA SER A 120 6.74 3.62 -3.96
C SER A 120 6.62 3.45 -2.47
N TYR A 121 6.69 2.22 -1.97
CA TYR A 121 6.68 1.96 -0.53
C TYR A 121 7.53 0.75 -0.16
N LYS A 122 7.86 0.66 1.12
CA LYS A 122 8.50 -0.49 1.74
C LYS A 122 7.79 -0.81 3.04
N ARG A 123 7.25 -2.03 3.14
CA ARG A 123 6.72 -2.58 4.39
C ARG A 123 7.88 -3.12 5.23
N LEU A 124 7.85 -2.82 6.52
CA LEU A 124 8.88 -3.20 7.47
C LEU A 124 8.33 -4.27 8.42
N ASP A 125 8.23 -5.50 7.94
CA ASP A 125 7.66 -6.62 8.72
C ASP A 125 8.60 -7.09 9.86
N ASP A 126 9.91 -6.91 9.72
CA ASP A 126 10.90 -7.31 10.73
C ASP A 126 10.87 -6.46 12.01
N VAL A 127 10.05 -5.41 12.09
CA VAL A 127 9.92 -4.58 13.30
C VAL A 127 9.54 -5.40 14.53
N TRP A 128 8.79 -6.49 14.35
CA TRP A 128 8.40 -7.41 15.42
C TRP A 128 9.58 -8.20 16.00
N THR A 129 10.52 -8.60 15.16
CA THR A 129 11.67 -9.41 15.58
C THR A 129 12.74 -8.56 16.26
N LEU A 130 12.76 -7.26 15.98
CA LEU A 130 13.76 -6.31 16.47
C LEU A 130 13.35 -5.55 17.75
N MET A 131 12.14 -5.76 18.27
CA MET A 131 11.64 -5.00 19.43
C MET A 131 12.49 -5.14 20.70
N GLY A 132 13.07 -6.32 20.92
CA GLY A 132 13.97 -6.57 22.04
C GLY A 132 15.37 -5.97 21.85
N LYS A 133 15.61 -5.30 20.72
CA LYS A 133 16.93 -4.83 20.29
C LYS A 133 16.84 -3.40 19.74
N PRO A 134 16.71 -2.38 20.60
CA PRO A 134 16.43 -1.01 20.18
C PRO A 134 17.42 -0.42 19.16
N ALA A 135 18.71 -0.75 19.26
CA ALA A 135 19.71 -0.30 18.29
C ALA A 135 19.49 -0.92 16.90
N GLU A 136 19.26 -2.24 16.82
CA GLU A 136 19.00 -2.93 15.55
C GLU A 136 17.66 -2.47 14.95
N PHE A 137 16.64 -2.23 15.77
CA PHE A 137 15.36 -1.65 15.35
C PHE A 137 15.57 -0.27 14.70
N ASN A 138 16.32 0.61 15.37
CA ASN A 138 16.59 1.95 14.87
C ASN A 138 17.36 1.94 13.56
N ASP A 139 18.42 1.13 13.48
CA ASP A 139 19.22 0.97 12.26
C ASP A 139 18.38 0.44 11.10
N TYR A 140 17.47 -0.49 11.37
CA TYR A 140 16.57 -1.04 10.36
C TYR A 140 15.64 0.03 9.77
N LEU A 141 15.01 0.85 10.63
CA LEU A 141 14.15 1.94 10.17
C LEU A 141 14.95 3.04 9.45
N ILE A 142 16.14 3.41 9.94
CA ILE A 142 17.00 4.41 9.29
C ILE A 142 17.35 3.96 7.87
N LYS A 143 17.83 2.71 7.72
CA LYS A 143 18.17 2.12 6.41
C LYS A 143 16.97 2.04 5.47
N ALA A 144 15.75 1.96 6.00
CA ALA A 144 14.54 2.00 5.20
C ALA A 144 14.14 3.42 4.79
N ILE A 145 14.32 4.42 5.66
CA ILE A 145 13.86 5.80 5.44
C ILE A 145 14.84 6.60 4.58
N GLU A 146 16.15 6.47 4.79
CA GLU A 146 17.16 7.28 4.11
C GLU A 146 17.11 7.21 2.56
N PRO A 147 16.91 6.03 1.94
CA PRO A 147 16.77 5.94 0.49
C PRO A 147 15.58 6.74 -0.06
N PHE A 148 14.49 6.84 0.71
CA PHE A 148 13.29 7.57 0.31
C PHE A 148 13.46 9.09 0.40
N LEU A 149 14.40 9.56 1.22
CA LEU A 149 14.73 10.98 1.38
C LEU A 149 15.70 11.51 0.33
N THR A 150 16.42 10.62 -0.34
CA THR A 150 17.40 11.02 -1.35
C THR A 150 16.63 11.31 -2.64
N ARG A 151 16.72 12.55 -3.12
CA ARG A 151 16.18 12.94 -4.41
C ARG A 151 16.95 12.14 -5.46
N GLN A 152 16.29 11.17 -6.10
CA GLN A 152 16.83 10.57 -7.31
C GLN A 152 16.72 11.64 -8.40
N GLU A 153 17.77 12.44 -8.54
CA GLU A 153 18.09 13.14 -9.78
C GLU A 153 18.56 12.10 -10.80
N ASP A 154 17.67 11.18 -11.17
CA ASP A 154 17.89 10.26 -12.29
C ASP A 154 17.13 10.83 -13.49
N SER A 155 17.62 11.98 -13.94
CA SER A 155 17.34 12.56 -15.26
C SER A 155 18.65 13.00 -15.87
N GLN A 156 19.38 12.05 -16.45
CA GLN A 156 20.33 12.32 -17.53
C GLN A 156 20.34 11.16 -18.51
#